data_AF-A0A929TB40-F1
#
_entry.id   AF-A0A929TB40-F1
#
_cell.length_a   1.000
_cell.length_b   1.000
_cell.length_c   1.000
_cell.angle_alpha   90.00
_cell.angle_beta   90.00
_cell.angle_gamma   90.00
#
_symmetry.space_group_name_H-M   'P 1'
#
loop_
_entity.id
_entity.type
_entity.pdbx_description
1 polymer ?
#
loop_
_entity_poly.entity_id
_entity_poly.type
_entity_poly.pdbx_seq_one_letter_code
_entity_poly.pdbx_strand_id
1 'polypeptide(L)'
;EMEKGRLLQLKKSCRDATELSIGQILDLQQAGDSEINALVEECIFGQALVMANVVNLLNPNTVVVDARMMSFPANREKLIRYARAHFYGMNAEDVEIRFHEYHSYDGALGAALGTIQKNFLNA
;
A
#
# COMPACT_ATOMS: atom_id res chain seq x y z
N GLU A 1 2.77 4.01 20.09
CA GLU A 1 3.74 2.90 20.04
C GLU A 1 5.12 3.26 20.55
N MET A 2 5.79 4.26 20.00
CA MET A 2 7.14 4.69 20.43
C MET A 2 7.21 5.26 21.86
N GLU A 3 6.14 5.89 22.34
CA GLU A 3 6.02 6.39 23.71
C GLU A 3 5.77 5.26 24.73
N LYS A 4 5.23 4.12 24.27
CA LYS A 4 5.01 2.92 25.08
C LYS A 4 6.26 2.05 25.21
N GLY A 5 7.42 2.51 24.70
CA GLY A 5 8.69 1.78 24.72
C GLY A 5 8.90 0.78 23.58
N ARG A 6 7.94 0.64 22.65
CA ARG A 6 8.06 -0.19 21.43
C ARG A 6 8.76 0.57 20.31
N LEU A 7 9.21 -0.12 19.26
CA LEU A 7 9.80 0.48 18.05
C LEU A 7 11.04 1.33 18.33
N LEU A 8 11.95 0.81 19.15
CA LEU A 8 13.12 1.55 19.63
C LEU A 8 14.06 1.99 18.49
N GLN A 9 14.21 1.18 17.44
CA GLN A 9 15.04 1.53 16.29
C GLN A 9 14.43 2.67 15.47
N LEU A 10 13.11 2.66 15.29
CA LEU A 10 12.40 3.79 14.67
C LEU A 10 12.56 5.06 15.50
N LYS A 11 12.45 4.95 16.83
CA LYS A 11 12.69 6.10 17.73
C LYS A 11 14.10 6.67 17.63
N LYS A 12 15.10 5.83 17.45
CA LYS A 12 16.48 6.28 17.18
C LYS A 12 16.58 6.97 15.82
N SER A 13 16.05 6.33 14.77
CA SER A 13 16.06 6.90 13.41
C SER A 13 15.33 8.23 13.31
N CYS A 14 14.32 8.48 14.15
CA CYS A 14 13.60 9.74 14.18
C CYS A 14 14.27 10.84 15.02
N ARG A 15 15.26 10.53 15.88
CA ARG A 15 15.94 11.58 16.68
C ARG A 15 16.76 12.53 15.82
N ASP A 16 17.27 12.04 14.69
CA ASP A 16 18.10 12.79 13.75
C ASP A 16 17.27 13.43 12.61
N ALA A 17 15.96 13.17 12.58
CA ALA A 17 15.04 13.66 11.56
C ALA A 17 14.00 14.60 12.18
N THR A 18 13.64 15.66 11.46
CA THR A 18 12.58 16.59 11.89
C THR A 18 11.18 15.97 11.85
N GLU A 19 10.97 14.95 11.01
CA GLU A 19 9.69 14.28 10.83
C GLU A 19 9.86 12.76 10.57
N LEU A 20 8.88 11.98 11.01
CA LEU A 20 8.76 10.56 10.70
C LEU A 20 8.32 10.38 9.24
N SER A 21 9.09 9.60 8.46
CA SER A 21 8.73 9.24 7.09
C SER A 21 8.45 7.75 6.92
N ILE A 22 7.59 7.41 5.95
CA ILE A 22 7.36 6.02 5.56
C ILE A 22 8.65 5.35 5.05
N GLY A 23 9.60 6.11 4.50
CA GLY A 23 10.90 5.60 4.08
C GLY A 23 11.65 4.95 5.24
N GLN A 24 11.77 5.63 6.37
CA GLN A 24 12.45 5.12 7.57
C GLN A 24 11.80 3.82 8.11
N ILE A 25 10.47 3.74 8.05
CA ILE A 25 9.74 2.53 8.46
C ILE A 25 10.10 1.37 7.53
N LEU A 26 10.11 1.59 6.22
CA LEU A 26 10.43 0.57 5.23
C LEU A 26 11.91 0.15 5.27
N ASP A 27 12.83 1.09 5.53
CA ASP A 27 14.25 0.79 5.68
C ASP A 27 14.48 -0.14 6.89
N LEU A 28 13.81 0.12 8.01
CA LEU A 28 13.87 -0.74 9.19
C LEU A 28 13.17 -2.09 8.98
N GLN A 29 12.09 -2.11 8.20
CA GLN A 29 11.44 -3.34 7.78
C GLN A 29 12.41 -4.21 6.98
N GLN A 30 13.10 -3.62 6.01
CA GLN A 30 14.09 -4.30 5.17
C GLN A 30 15.31 -4.75 5.96
N ALA A 31 15.70 -4.02 7.01
CA ALA A 31 16.73 -4.42 7.96
C ALA A 31 16.30 -5.58 8.89
N GLY A 32 15.05 -6.03 8.81
CA GLY A 32 14.55 -7.18 9.56
C GLY A 32 14.08 -6.87 10.98
N ASP A 33 13.83 -5.59 11.33
CA ASP A 33 13.32 -5.22 12.64
C ASP A 33 11.96 -5.90 12.90
N SER A 34 11.89 -6.76 13.92
CA SER A 34 10.72 -7.60 14.18
C SER A 34 9.49 -6.79 14.63
N GLU A 35 9.69 -5.70 15.37
CA GLU A 35 8.57 -4.87 15.82
C GLU A 35 8.00 -4.07 14.65
N ILE A 36 8.86 -3.56 13.77
CA ILE A 36 8.46 -2.88 12.54
C ILE A 36 7.79 -3.85 11.58
N ASN A 37 8.32 -5.07 11.44
CA ASN A 37 7.70 -6.11 10.62
C ASN A 37 6.28 -6.45 11.10
N ALA A 38 6.08 -6.59 12.41
CA ALA A 38 4.76 -6.82 12.99
C ALA A 38 3.81 -5.64 12.74
N LEU A 39 4.29 -4.40 12.91
CA LEU A 39 3.50 -3.19 12.64
C LEU A 39 3.07 -3.12 11.16
N VAL A 40 4.01 -3.30 10.24
CA VAL A 40 3.73 -3.26 8.79
C VAL A 40 2.78 -4.39 8.40
N GLU A 41 2.94 -5.57 8.98
CA GLU A 41 2.05 -6.70 8.73
C GLU A 41 0.60 -6.44 9.17
N GLU A 42 0.40 -5.83 10.33
CA GLU A 42 -0.91 -5.39 10.80
C GLU A 42 -1.53 -4.37 9.83
N CYS A 43 -0.74 -3.41 9.34
CA CYS A 43 -1.20 -2.44 8.34
C CYS A 43 -1.61 -3.11 7.02
N ILE A 44 -0.81 -4.07 6.52
CA ILE A 44 -1.13 -4.82 5.29
C ILE A 44 -2.41 -5.62 5.48
N PHE A 45 -2.60 -6.25 6.63
CA PHE A 45 -3.81 -6.99 6.94
C PHE A 45 -5.05 -6.09 6.88
N GLY A 46 -5.01 -4.91 7.51
CA GLY A 46 -6.11 -3.95 7.43
C GLY A 46 -6.42 -3.50 6.00
N GLN A 47 -5.40 -3.21 5.19
CA GLN A 47 -5.58 -2.85 3.77
C GLN A 47 -6.17 -4.00 2.95
N ALA A 48 -5.79 -5.23 3.25
CA ALA A 48 -6.32 -6.42 2.59
C ALA A 48 -7.82 -6.58 2.81
N LEU A 49 -8.32 -6.31 4.02
CA LEU A 49 -9.75 -6.32 4.34
C LEU A 49 -10.50 -5.22 3.58
N VAL A 50 -9.92 -4.02 3.49
CA VAL A 50 -10.52 -2.92 2.69
C VAL A 50 -10.60 -3.31 1.22
N MET A 51 -9.53 -3.88 0.66
CA MET A 51 -9.52 -4.36 -0.72
C MET A 51 -10.57 -5.46 -0.95
N ALA A 52 -10.70 -6.41 -0.02
CA ALA A 52 -11.73 -7.44 -0.08
C ALA A 52 -13.14 -6.85 -0.09
N ASN A 53 -13.42 -5.85 0.73
CA ASN A 53 -14.72 -5.18 0.73
C ASN A 53 -15.01 -4.49 -0.61
N VAL A 54 -14.02 -3.82 -1.20
CA VAL A 54 -14.15 -3.19 -2.53
C VAL A 54 -14.45 -4.24 -3.60
N VAL A 55 -13.73 -5.36 -3.59
CA VAL A 55 -13.94 -6.46 -4.53
C VAL A 55 -15.33 -7.07 -4.38
N ASN A 56 -15.74 -7.39 -3.16
CA ASN A 56 -17.03 -8.03 -2.89
C ASN A 56 -18.21 -7.12 -3.23
N LEU A 57 -18.06 -5.80 -3.07
CA LEU A 57 -19.13 -4.83 -3.33
C LEU A 57 -19.23 -4.45 -4.81
N LEU A 58 -18.10 -4.20 -5.47
CA LEU A 58 -18.06 -3.63 -6.82
C LEU A 58 -17.86 -4.69 -7.91
N ASN A 59 -17.41 -5.89 -7.56
CA ASN A 59 -17.05 -6.98 -8.47
C ASN A 59 -16.20 -6.52 -9.68
N PRO A 60 -15.07 -5.82 -9.46
CA PRO A 60 -14.26 -5.29 -10.56
C PRO A 60 -13.45 -6.40 -11.23
N ASN A 61 -13.14 -6.24 -12.52
CA ASN A 61 -12.20 -7.14 -13.20
C ASN A 61 -10.75 -6.93 -12.74
N THR A 62 -10.40 -5.72 -12.30
CA THR A 62 -9.04 -5.37 -11.90
C THR A 62 -9.04 -4.39 -10.73
N VAL A 63 -8.12 -4.60 -9.79
CA VAL A 63 -7.79 -3.66 -8.71
C VAL A 63 -6.35 -3.21 -8.91
N VAL A 64 -6.15 -1.89 -8.96
CA VAL A 64 -4.81 -1.28 -9.00
C VAL A 64 -4.45 -0.84 -7.58
N VAL A 65 -3.29 -1.30 -7.11
CA VAL A 65 -2.74 -0.94 -5.80
C VAL A 65 -1.53 -0.03 -6.02
N ASP A 66 -1.67 1.21 -5.57
CA ASP A 66 -0.59 2.21 -5.53
C ASP A 66 -0.32 2.60 -4.08
N ALA A 67 0.81 2.13 -3.56
CA ALA A 67 1.28 2.48 -2.22
C ALA A 67 2.79 2.24 -2.11
N ARG A 68 3.52 3.20 -1.52
CA ARG A 68 4.98 3.10 -1.35
C ARG A 68 5.44 1.83 -0.63
N MET A 69 4.69 1.35 0.38
CA MET A 69 4.99 0.10 1.09
C MET A 69 4.86 -1.16 0.22
N MET A 70 4.12 -1.07 -0.88
CA MET A 70 3.99 -2.14 -1.87
C MET A 70 5.13 -2.11 -2.89
N SER A 71 6.14 -1.26 -2.72
CA SER A 71 7.38 -1.38 -3.51
C SER A 71 8.15 -2.67 -3.17
N PHE A 72 7.88 -3.28 -2.00
CA PHE A 72 8.52 -4.52 -1.56
C PHE A 72 7.68 -5.74 -1.96
N PRO A 73 8.25 -6.70 -2.72
CA PRO A 73 7.52 -7.89 -3.18
C PRO A 73 6.86 -8.70 -2.05
N ALA A 74 7.56 -8.87 -0.92
CA ALA A 74 7.02 -9.59 0.24
C ALA A 74 5.73 -8.95 0.80
N ASN A 75 5.62 -7.62 0.75
CA ASN A 75 4.41 -6.92 1.20
C ASN A 75 3.25 -7.16 0.22
N ARG A 76 3.53 -7.21 -1.09
CA ARG A 76 2.54 -7.55 -2.13
C ARG A 76 1.97 -8.95 -1.91
N GLU A 77 2.85 -9.93 -1.69
CA GLU A 77 2.45 -11.32 -1.44
C GLU A 77 1.54 -11.44 -0.21
N LYS A 78 1.90 -10.75 0.89
CA LYS A 78 1.05 -10.69 2.10
C LYS A 78 -0.31 -10.06 1.81
N LEU A 79 -0.35 -8.94 1.08
CA LEU A 79 -1.60 -8.26 0.73
C LEU A 79 -2.52 -9.17 -0.09
N ILE A 80 -1.99 -9.79 -1.16
CA ILE A 80 -2.73 -10.72 -2.01
C ILE A 80 -3.27 -11.88 -1.17
N ARG A 81 -2.41 -12.51 -0.36
CA ARG A 81 -2.78 -13.66 0.47
C ARG A 81 -3.91 -13.31 1.43
N TYR A 82 -3.78 -12.21 2.17
CA TYR A 82 -4.81 -11.79 3.13
C TYR A 82 -6.11 -11.38 2.45
N ALA A 83 -6.03 -10.72 1.30
CA ALA A 83 -7.22 -10.23 0.62
C ALA A 83 -8.00 -11.37 -0.04
N ARG A 84 -7.32 -12.28 -0.75
CA ARG A 84 -7.93 -13.45 -1.39
C ARG A 84 -8.64 -14.36 -0.38
N ALA A 85 -8.11 -14.47 0.83
CA ALA A 85 -8.77 -15.21 1.91
C ALA A 85 -10.14 -14.62 2.31
N HIS A 86 -10.44 -13.38 1.90
CA HIS A 86 -11.67 -12.66 2.22
C HIS A 86 -12.47 -12.23 0.97
N PHE A 87 -12.10 -12.71 -0.23
CA PHE A 87 -12.92 -12.48 -1.41
C PHE A 87 -14.09 -13.48 -1.44
N TYR A 88 -15.29 -12.97 -1.64
CA TYR A 88 -16.54 -13.73 -1.63
C TYR A 88 -17.32 -13.36 -2.89
N GLY A 89 -17.42 -14.28 -3.86
CA GLY A 89 -18.16 -14.03 -5.11
C GLY A 89 -17.78 -15.00 -6.22
N MET A 90 -18.59 -15.06 -7.29
CA MET A 90 -18.36 -15.99 -8.41
C MET A 90 -17.06 -15.67 -9.18
N ASN A 91 -16.66 -14.40 -9.24
CA ASN A 91 -15.45 -13.96 -9.94
C ASN A 91 -14.30 -13.62 -8.97
N ALA A 92 -14.41 -14.07 -7.71
CA ALA A 92 -13.42 -13.76 -6.67
C ALA A 92 -12.02 -14.24 -7.02
N GLU A 93 -11.86 -15.32 -7.80
CA GLU A 93 -10.55 -15.79 -8.25
C GLU A 93 -10.03 -15.00 -9.46
N ASP A 94 -10.93 -14.46 -10.27
CA ASP A 94 -10.62 -13.82 -11.56
C ASP A 94 -10.21 -12.34 -11.44
N VAL A 95 -10.46 -11.70 -10.29
CA VAL A 95 -10.05 -10.30 -10.09
C VAL A 95 -8.54 -10.17 -10.24
N GLU A 96 -8.07 -9.39 -11.20
CA GLU A 96 -6.65 -9.14 -11.38
C GLU A 96 -6.16 -8.07 -10.39
N ILE A 97 -5.10 -8.34 -9.64
CA ILE A 97 -4.48 -7.36 -8.74
C ILE A 97 -3.19 -6.87 -9.37
N ARG A 98 -3.15 -5.59 -9.77
CA ARG A 98 -1.98 -4.95 -10.37
C ARG A 98 -1.33 -3.98 -9.38
N PHE A 99 -0.02 -4.08 -9.23
CA PHE A 99 0.75 -3.15 -8.41
C PHE A 99 1.38 -2.10 -9.32
N HIS A 100 1.04 -0.84 -9.05
CA HIS A 100 1.71 0.30 -9.69
C HIS A 100 3.02 0.59 -8.96
N GLU A 101 4.07 0.91 -9.70
CA GLU A 101 5.33 1.32 -9.10
C GLU A 101 5.20 2.76 -8.60
N TYR A 102 5.39 2.95 -7.29
CA TYR A 102 5.20 4.25 -6.67
C TYR A 102 6.13 5.31 -7.28
N HIS A 103 5.55 6.43 -7.72
CA HIS A 103 6.31 7.60 -8.13
C HIS A 103 5.74 8.89 -7.55
N SER A 104 6.60 9.77 -7.05
CA SER A 104 6.18 11.01 -6.37
C SER A 104 5.40 11.98 -7.27
N TYR A 105 5.48 11.81 -8.59
CA TYR A 105 4.80 12.63 -9.57
C TYR A 105 3.51 12.02 -10.15
N ASP A 106 3.07 10.84 -9.70
CA ASP A 106 1.87 10.19 -10.26
C ASP A 106 0.62 11.08 -10.19
N GLY A 107 0.45 11.82 -9.09
CA GLY A 107 -0.64 12.79 -8.96
C GLY A 107 -0.54 13.94 -9.98
N ALA A 108 0.67 14.43 -10.25
CA ALA A 108 0.89 15.49 -11.23
C ALA A 108 0.66 14.99 -12.67
N LEU A 109 1.09 13.76 -12.98
CA LEU A 109 0.83 13.11 -14.26
C LEU A 109 -0.67 12.90 -14.48
N GLY A 110 -1.39 12.44 -13.45
CA GLY A 110 -2.85 12.31 -13.50
C GLY A 110 -3.56 13.64 -13.76
N ALA A 111 -3.12 14.73 -13.11
CA ALA A 111 -3.67 16.07 -13.33
C ALA A 111 -3.40 16.58 -14.77
N ALA A 112 -2.20 16.34 -15.29
CA ALA A 112 -1.86 16.68 -16.67
C ALA A 112 -2.71 15.90 -17.67
N LEU A 113 -2.89 14.58 -17.47
CA LEU A 113 -3.76 13.75 -18.30
C LEU A 113 -5.20 14.26 -18.28
N GLY A 114 -5.74 14.57 -17.09
CA GLY A 114 -7.09 15.13 -16.96
C GLY A 114 -7.26 16.46 -17.71
N THR A 115 -6.22 17.31 -17.71
CA THR A 115 -6.21 18.56 -18.48
C THR A 115 -6.22 18.29 -19.98
N ILE A 116 -5.44 17.32 -20.46
CA ILE A 116 -5.40 16.95 -21.87
C ILE A 116 -6.76 16.40 -22.30
N GLN A 117 -7.31 15.45 -21.54
CA GLN A 117 -8.59 14.83 -21.84
C GLN A 117 -9.71 15.86 -21.94
N LYS A 118 -9.80 16.77 -20.96
CA LYS A 118 -10.83 17.80 -20.90
C LYS A 118 -10.77 18.80 -22.05
N ASN A 119 -9.58 19.24 -22.45
CA ASN A 119 -9.44 20.34 -23.41
C ASN A 119 -9.21 19.89 -24.85
N PHE A 120 -8.80 18.63 -25.08
CA PHE A 120 -8.34 18.20 -26.41
C PHE A 120 -8.89 16.85 -26.88
N LEU A 121 -9.44 15.99 -26.01
CA LEU A 121 -9.89 14.64 -26.42
C LEU A 121 -11.41 14.43 -26.27
N ASN A 122 -12.02 15.04 -25.25
CA ASN A 122 -13.45 14.89 -24.95
C ASN A 122 -14.26 16.14 -25.35
N ALA A 123 -13.82 16.86 -26.38
CA ALA A 123 -14.50 18.06 -26.91
C ALA A 123 -15.67 17.67 -27.82
#